data_AF-A0A0B5HWV0-F1
#
_entry.id   AF-A0A0B5HWV0-F1
#
_cell.length_a   1.000
_cell.length_b   1.000
_cell.length_c   1.000
_cell.angle_alpha   90.00
_cell.angle_beta   90.00
_cell.angle_gamma   90.00
#
_symmetry.space_group_name_H-M   'P 1'
#
loop_
_entity.id
_entity.type
_entity.pdbx_description
1 polymer ?
#
loop_
_entity_poly.entity_id
_entity_poly.type
_entity_poly.pdbx_seq_one_letter_code
_entity_poly.pdbx_strand_id
1 'polypeptide(L)' 'MLTVAAMGRPVSYEEVPLAHVRTRSTDLAAMFSYFTTTGLDVDVTGLRREFPEVGWHGFDDWARTQDWTSILTPEPSDR' A
#
# COMPACT_ATOMS: atom_id res chain seq x y z
N MET A 1 -10.27 -6.73 -1.94
CA MET A 1 -11.41 -6.45 -2.87
C MET A 1 -11.47 -5.00 -3.32
N LEU A 2 -11.27 -3.99 -2.47
CA LEU A 2 -11.51 -2.57 -2.81
C LEU A 2 -10.60 -1.98 -3.89
N THR A 3 -9.33 -2.39 -3.96
CA THR A 3 -8.34 -1.90 -4.93
C THR A 3 -8.64 -2.32 -6.38
N VAL A 4 -9.27 -3.48 -6.56
CA VAL A 4 -9.62 -4.02 -7.89
C VAL A 4 -10.55 -3.09 -8.65
N ALA A 5 -11.53 -2.50 -7.95
CA ALA A 5 -12.51 -1.60 -8.56
C ALA A 5 -11.86 -0.30 -9.06
N ALA A 6 -10.88 0.24 -8.33
CA ALA A 6 -10.19 1.48 -8.71
C ALA A 6 -9.24 1.28 -9.90
N MET A 7 -8.53 0.15 -9.96
CA MET A 7 -7.55 -0.13 -11.02
C MET A 7 -8.17 -0.70 -12.31
N GLY A 8 -9.45 -1.09 -12.30
CA GLY A 8 -10.12 -1.69 -13.47
C GLY A 8 -9.59 -3.06 -13.90
N ARG A 9 -8.73 -3.70 -13.07
CA ARG A 9 -8.12 -5.01 -13.35
C ARG A 9 -8.12 -5.89 -12.09
N PRO A 10 -8.26 -7.22 -12.23
CA PRO A 10 -8.24 -8.12 -11.09
C PRO A 10 -6.87 -8.09 -10.41
N VAL A 11 -6.90 -7.95 -9.08
CA VAL A 11 -5.73 -8.00 -8.19
C VAL A 11 -6.09 -8.87 -6.99
N SER A 12 -5.29 -9.90 -6.77
CA SER A 12 -5.34 -10.77 -5.60
C SER A 12 -4.16 -10.46 -4.68
N TYR A 13 -4.37 -10.65 -3.39
CA TYR A 13 -3.28 -10.69 -2.43
C TYR A 13 -2.60 -12.05 -2.53
N GLU A 14 -1.26 -12.04 -2.62
CA GLU A 14 -0.44 -13.22 -2.42
C GLU A 14 0.67 -12.90 -1.43
N GLU A 15 0.83 -13.76 -0.43
CA GLU A 15 1.92 -13.64 0.52
C GLU A 15 3.22 -14.11 -0.14
N VAL A 16 4.25 -13.26 -0.09
CA VAL A 16 5.57 -13.56 -0.64
C VAL A 16 6.54 -13.77 0.51
N PRO A 17 7.35 -14.85 0.52
CA PRO A 17 8.32 -15.09 1.57
C PRO A 17 9.30 -13.92 1.72
N LEU A 18 9.59 -13.49 2.96
CA LEU A 18 10.54 -12.40 3.22
C LEU A 18 11.95 -12.66 2.67
N ALA A 19 12.33 -13.94 2.53
CA ALA A 19 13.58 -14.32 1.87
C ALA A 19 13.64 -13.81 0.42
N HIS A 20 12.52 -13.86 -0.31
CA HIS A 20 12.43 -13.32 -1.66
C HIS A 20 12.49 -11.79 -1.65
N VAL A 21 11.77 -11.12 -0.76
CA VAL A 21 11.79 -9.65 -0.63
C VAL A 21 13.21 -9.15 -0.33
N ARG A 22 13.95 -9.87 0.52
CA ARG A 22 15.34 -9.54 0.88
C ARG A 22 16.29 -9.54 -0.31
N THR A 23 16.01 -10.32 -1.36
CA THR A 23 16.81 -10.28 -2.60
C THR A 23 16.67 -8.96 -3.37
N ARG A 24 15.58 -8.21 -3.12
CA ARG A 24 15.31 -6.91 -3.74
C ARG A 24 15.71 -5.75 -2.82
N SER A 25 15.45 -5.87 -1.52
CA SER A 25 15.83 -4.87 -0.52
C SER A 25 15.84 -5.47 0.89
N THR A 26 16.95 -5.32 1.59
CA THR A 26 17.09 -5.69 2.99
C THR A 26 16.19 -4.86 3.90
N ASP A 27 16.06 -3.57 3.61
CA ASP A 27 15.31 -2.63 4.45
C ASP A 27 13.81 -2.89 4.35
N LEU A 28 13.31 -3.15 3.13
CA LEU A 28 11.91 -3.55 2.94
C LEU A 28 11.62 -4.88 3.63
N ALA A 29 12.51 -5.85 3.56
CA ALA A 29 12.33 -7.13 4.25
C ALA A 29 12.28 -6.96 5.78
N ALA A 30 13.08 -6.06 6.35
CA ALA A 30 13.03 -5.75 7.78
C ALA A 30 11.71 -5.04 8.16
N MET A 31 11.28 -4.06 7.37
CA MET A 31 10.01 -3.36 7.57
C MET A 31 8.81 -4.32 7.53
N PHE A 32 8.72 -5.18 6.51
CA PHE A 32 7.65 -6.18 6.43
C PHE A 32 7.70 -7.19 7.58
N SER A 33 8.90 -7.59 8.02
CA SER A 33 9.05 -8.46 9.20
C SER A 33 8.52 -7.81 10.47
N TYR A 34 8.68 -6.50 10.63
CA TYR A 34 8.14 -5.77 11.77
C TYR A 34 6.61 -5.70 11.69
N PHE A 35 6.03 -5.42 10.51
CA PHE A 35 4.58 -5.36 10.33
C PHE A 35 3.87 -6.68 10.61
N THR A 36 4.50 -7.82 10.31
CA THR A 36 3.88 -9.14 10.55
C THR A 36 4.02 -9.65 11.98
N THR A 37 5.00 -9.18 12.73
CA THR A 37 5.28 -9.67 14.09
C THR A 37 4.83 -8.72 15.19
N THR A 38 5.01 -7.41 14.99
CA THR A 38 4.69 -6.38 15.98
C THR A 38 3.52 -5.51 15.50
N GLY A 39 3.51 -5.17 14.21
CA GLY A 39 2.49 -4.30 13.64
C GLY A 39 2.67 -2.82 14.03
N LEU A 40 1.71 -2.00 13.59
CA LEU A 40 1.60 -0.60 13.94
C LEU A 40 0.37 -0.44 14.83
N ASP A 41 0.56 -0.36 16.14
CA ASP A 41 -0.54 -0.17 17.10
C ASP A 41 -0.98 1.30 17.13
N VAL A 42 -1.60 1.74 16.04
CA VAL A 42 -1.99 3.14 15.82
C VAL A 42 -3.47 3.32 16.14
N ASP A 43 -3.78 4.17 17.12
CA ASP A 43 -5.15 4.59 17.40
C ASP A 43 -5.66 5.60 16.36
N VAL A 44 -6.09 5.09 15.21
CA VAL A 44 -6.63 5.91 14.12
C VAL A 44 -7.88 6.70 14.56
N THR A 45 -8.69 6.14 15.47
CA THR A 45 -9.91 6.81 15.95
C THR A 45 -9.54 7.99 16.84
N GLY A 46 -8.59 7.80 17.75
CA GLY A 46 -8.03 8.85 18.61
C GLY A 46 -7.42 9.97 17.79
N LEU A 47 -6.57 9.64 16.82
CA LEU A 47 -5.94 10.62 15.93
C LEU A 47 -6.96 11.45 15.14
N ARG A 48 -8.00 10.81 14.60
CA ARG A 48 -9.07 11.52 13.88
C ARG A 48 -9.86 12.47 14.76
N ARG A 49 -10.05 12.12 16.04
CA ARG A 49 -10.73 12.97 17.03
C ARG A 49 -9.85 14.14 17.45
N GLU A 50 -8.56 13.90 17.63
CA GLU A 50 -7.59 14.90 18.12
C GLU A 50 -7.24 15.94 17.05
N PHE A 51 -7.18 15.52 15.78
CA PHE A 51 -6.81 16.38 14.66
C PHE A 51 -7.91 16.41 13.58
N PRO A 52 -9.08 17.02 13.86
CA PRO A 52 -10.19 17.09 12.89
C PRO A 52 -9.89 17.99 11.68
N GLU A 53 -8.92 18.89 11.78
CA GLU A 53 -8.46 19.76 10.69
C GLU A 53 -7.69 19.00 9.61
N VAL A 54 -7.16 17.80 9.94
CA VAL A 54 -6.51 16.94 8.97
C VAL A 54 -7.58 16.34 8.06
N GLY A 55 -7.42 16.52 6.74
CA GLY A 55 -8.26 15.89 5.73
C GLY A 55 -8.02 14.38 5.66
N TRP A 56 -8.46 13.63 6.67
CA TRP A 56 -8.29 12.19 6.72
C TRP A 56 -8.99 11.52 5.54
N HIS A 57 -8.26 10.69 4.79
CA HIS A 57 -8.80 9.94 3.67
C HIS A 57 -8.86 8.45 4.00
N GLY A 58 -9.97 7.81 3.63
CA GLY A 58 -10.01 6.36 3.48
C GLY A 58 -9.06 5.94 2.36
N PHE A 59 -8.42 4.77 2.51
CA PHE A 59 -7.54 4.25 1.46
C PHE A 59 -8.29 4.04 0.14
N ASP A 60 -9.57 3.67 0.19
CA ASP A 60 -10.41 3.48 -0.99
C ASP A 60 -10.76 4.81 -1.67
N ASP A 61 -11.10 5.84 -0.90
CA ASP A 61 -11.34 7.18 -1.43
C ASP A 61 -10.09 7.74 -2.10
N TRP A 62 -8.94 7.62 -1.44
CA TRP A 62 -7.66 8.00 -2.03
C TRP A 62 -7.34 7.16 -3.29
N ALA A 63 -7.56 5.86 -3.26
CA ALA A 63 -7.27 5.00 -4.41
C ALA A 63 -8.11 5.36 -5.64
N ARG A 64 -9.35 5.84 -5.46
CA ARG A 64 -10.22 6.27 -6.59
C ARG A 64 -9.74 7.57 -7.25
N THR A 65 -8.90 8.37 -6.60
CA THR A 65 -8.41 9.64 -7.18
C THR A 65 -7.13 9.47 -8.00
N GLN A 66 -6.53 8.27 -8.03
CA GLN A 66 -5.29 8.02 -8.74
C GLN A 66 -5.54 7.70 -10.23
N ASP A 67 -4.66 8.19 -11.11
CA ASP A 67 -4.60 7.72 -12.50
C ASP A 67 -3.82 6.41 -12.59
N TRP A 68 -4.52 5.31 -12.32
CA TRP A 68 -3.93 3.97 -12.40
C TRP A 68 -3.46 3.60 -13.81
N THR A 69 -4.03 4.18 -14.85
CA THR A 69 -3.59 3.90 -16.23
C THR A 69 -2.17 4.43 -16.42
N SER A 70 -1.92 5.67 -16.02
CA SER A 70 -0.57 6.24 -16.08
C SER A 70 0.41 5.49 -15.18
N ILE A 71 0.04 5.13 -13.95
CA ILE A 71 0.94 4.47 -12.98
C ILE A 71 1.33 3.06 -13.43
N LEU A 72 0.39 2.33 -14.01
CA LEU A 72 0.59 0.93 -14.39
C LEU A 72 1.17 0.79 -15.81
N THR A 73 1.28 1.88 -16.56
CA THR A 73 1.96 1.86 -17.85
C THR A 73 3.47 1.72 -17.60
N PRO A 74 4.10 0.62 -18.01
CA PRO A 74 5.54 0.48 -17.85
C PRO A 74 6.26 1.54 -18.69
N GLU A 75 7.28 2.17 -18.12
CA GLU A 75 8.23 2.98 -18.88
C GLU A 75 8.79 2.15 -20.05
N PRO A 76 8.86 2.70 -21.27
CA PRO A 76 9.46 2.00 -22.39
C PRO A 76 10.91 1.65 -22.01
N SER A 77 11.21 0.35 -21.96
CA SER A 77 12.54 -0.13 -21.66
C SER A 77 13.47 0.30 -22.79
N ASP A 78 14.31 1.30 -22.53
CA ASP A 78 15.41 1.67 -23.42
C ASP A 78 16.32 0.44 -23.54
N ARG A 79 16.41 -0.09 -24.76
CA ARG A 79 17.00 -1.39 -25.08
C ARG A 79 18.43 -1.23 -25.57
#